data_AF-A0A3M9M5D6-F1
#
_entry.id   AF-A0A3M9M5D6-F1
#
_cell.length_a   1.000
_cell.length_b   1.000
_cell.length_c   1.000
_cell.angle_alpha   90.00
_cell.angle_beta   90.00
_cell.angle_gamma   90.00
#
_symmetry.space_group_name_H-M   'P 1'
#
loop_
_entity.id
_entity.type
_entity.pdbx_description
1 polymer ?
#
loop_
_entity_poly.entity_id
_entity_poly.type
_entity_poly.pdbx_seq_one_letter_code
_entity_poly.pdbx_strand_id
1 'polypeptide(L)'
;MNHTSSHQPSTLTSLRALIPQCRLDFDDTKAVAERQATRLLELLGSQHDGIHEHHLAALPRLRIVREPLPTSGLSYWNGREWIIALNESDGTARQRFTLLHEFKHIIDHGAHHRLYASEWEAERAADYFAACTLMPKPELKRVFCNITQRIDQLATYFGVSQQAIRVRLEQTGLVDSEKFTRQRCARPISTPRWQAQRFRTVQMKGSTA
;
A
#
# COMPACT_ATOMS: atom_id res chain seq x y z
N MET A 1 40.98 -14.03 14.39
CA MET A 1 40.05 -12.94 14.69
C MET A 1 38.86 -13.09 13.75
N ASN A 2 37.77 -13.71 14.21
CA ASN A 2 36.59 -13.93 13.38
C ASN A 2 35.71 -12.68 13.44
N HIS A 3 35.63 -11.93 12.33
CA HIS A 3 34.58 -10.95 12.14
C HIS A 3 33.25 -11.70 12.00
N THR A 4 32.51 -11.83 13.10
CA THR A 4 31.09 -12.14 13.05
C THR A 4 30.37 -10.92 12.51
N SER A 5 30.26 -10.82 11.18
CA SER A 5 29.37 -9.87 10.54
C SER A 5 27.95 -10.16 11.02
N SER A 6 27.43 -9.34 11.92
CA SER A 6 26.03 -9.35 12.32
C SER A 6 25.19 -8.99 11.09
N HIS A 7 24.83 -9.98 10.29
CA HIS A 7 24.09 -9.78 9.05
C HIS A 7 22.67 -9.37 9.41
N GLN A 8 22.37 -8.07 9.38
CA GLN A 8 20.98 -7.65 9.48
C GLN A 8 20.20 -8.28 8.31
N PRO A 9 19.04 -8.90 8.59
CA PRO A 9 18.21 -9.48 7.55
C PRO A 9 17.75 -8.38 6.59
N SER A 10 17.68 -8.69 5.29
CA SER A 10 17.17 -7.75 4.29
C SER A 10 15.76 -7.26 4.65
N THR A 11 15.36 -6.08 4.15
CA THR A 11 14.00 -5.56 4.35
C THR A 11 12.94 -6.58 3.97
N LEU A 12 13.08 -7.22 2.81
CA LEU A 12 12.14 -8.24 2.35
C LEU A 12 12.10 -9.47 3.26
N THR A 13 13.27 -9.92 3.75
CA THR A 13 13.36 -11.02 4.73
C THR A 13 12.62 -10.65 6.02
N SER A 14 12.82 -9.43 6.52
CA SER A 14 12.19 -8.94 7.74
C SER A 14 10.66 -8.84 7.61
N LEU A 15 10.15 -8.41 6.45
CA LEU A 15 8.71 -8.33 6.18
C LEU A 15 8.07 -9.71 6.01
N ARG A 16 8.79 -10.66 5.39
CA ARG A 16 8.34 -12.06 5.24
C ARG A 16 8.32 -12.81 6.57
N ALA A 17 9.19 -12.46 7.51
CA ALA A 17 9.19 -13.06 8.85
C ALA A 17 7.89 -12.76 9.63
N LEU A 18 7.11 -11.75 9.23
CA LEU A 18 5.82 -11.42 9.82
C LEU A 18 4.65 -12.25 9.25
N ILE A 19 4.90 -13.10 8.25
CA ILE A 19 3.88 -13.96 7.64
C ILE A 19 3.66 -15.19 8.54
N PRO A 20 2.43 -15.40 9.06
CA PRO A 20 2.13 -16.58 9.86
C PRO A 20 2.24 -17.89 9.07
N GLN A 21 2.53 -18.99 9.77
CA GLN A 21 2.59 -20.33 9.18
C GLN A 21 1.24 -21.07 9.15
N CYS A 22 0.17 -20.42 9.62
CA CYS A 22 -1.20 -20.94 9.60
C CYS A 22 -2.02 -20.33 8.45
N ARG A 23 -3.22 -20.88 8.20
CA ARG A 23 -4.24 -20.22 7.38
C ARG A 23 -4.86 -19.09 8.17
N LEU A 24 -5.10 -17.97 7.49
CA LEU A 24 -5.72 -16.78 8.08
C LEU A 24 -7.11 -16.57 7.50
N ASP A 25 -7.97 -15.92 8.28
CA ASP A 25 -9.14 -15.23 7.71
C ASP A 25 -8.73 -13.88 7.13
N PHE A 26 -9.68 -13.19 6.50
CA PHE A 26 -9.40 -11.95 5.81
C PHE A 26 -9.03 -10.79 6.75
N ASP A 27 -9.58 -10.73 7.97
CA ASP A 27 -9.27 -9.65 8.91
C ASP A 27 -7.88 -9.84 9.54
N ASP A 28 -7.49 -11.07 9.84
CA ASP A 28 -6.12 -11.42 10.25
C ASP A 28 -5.11 -11.03 9.17
N THR A 29 -5.44 -11.28 7.90
CA THR A 29 -4.60 -10.90 6.76
C THR A 29 -4.43 -9.38 6.65
N LYS A 30 -5.46 -8.58 6.95
CA LYS A 30 -5.33 -7.13 7.07
C LYS A 30 -4.42 -6.73 8.23
N ALA A 31 -4.56 -7.39 9.38
CA ALA A 31 -3.68 -7.13 10.53
C ALA A 31 -2.21 -7.41 10.17
N VAL A 32 -1.93 -8.52 9.47
CA VAL A 32 -0.57 -8.82 8.95
C VAL A 32 -0.08 -7.73 8.02
N ALA A 33 -0.91 -7.26 7.08
CA ALA A 33 -0.55 -6.18 6.16
C ALA A 33 -0.24 -4.86 6.89
N GLU A 34 -1.00 -4.47 7.91
CA GLU A 34 -0.70 -3.25 8.69
C GLU A 34 0.60 -3.39 9.52
N ARG A 35 0.88 -4.57 10.09
CA ARG A 35 2.17 -4.82 10.76
C ARG A 35 3.34 -4.75 9.79
N GLN A 36 3.20 -5.32 8.59
CA GLN A 36 4.23 -5.24 7.56
C GLN A 36 4.46 -3.79 7.11
N ALA A 37 3.39 -3.00 6.91
CA ALA A 37 3.51 -1.58 6.58
C ALA A 37 4.26 -0.80 7.67
N THR A 38 3.90 -1.03 8.93
CA THR A 38 4.58 -0.42 10.09
C THR A 38 6.06 -0.79 10.13
N ARG A 39 6.35 -2.08 9.96
CA ARG A 39 7.73 -2.58 9.96
C ARG A 39 8.56 -2.04 8.79
N LEU A 40 7.94 -1.87 7.61
CA LEU A 40 8.61 -1.25 6.47
C LEU A 40 9.03 0.20 6.79
N LEU A 41 8.14 0.99 7.38
CA LEU A 41 8.42 2.37 7.75
C LEU A 41 9.51 2.49 8.81
N GLU A 42 9.53 1.57 9.80
CA GLU A 42 10.62 1.48 10.78
C GLU A 42 11.97 1.18 10.14
N LEU A 43 12.02 0.18 9.25
CA LEU A 43 13.26 -0.24 8.58
C LEU A 43 13.84 0.83 7.66
N LEU A 44 12.97 1.67 7.09
CA LEU A 44 13.36 2.77 6.21
C LEU A 44 13.56 4.11 6.95
N GLY A 45 13.30 4.17 8.25
CA GLY A 45 13.39 5.41 9.04
C GLY A 45 12.38 6.49 8.63
N SER A 46 11.32 6.15 7.89
CA SER A 46 10.42 7.10 7.24
C SER A 46 9.09 7.31 7.98
N GLN A 47 9.10 7.20 9.31
CA GLN A 47 7.86 7.26 10.11
C GLN A 47 7.19 8.64 10.08
N HIS A 48 7.96 9.72 9.90
CA HIS A 48 7.48 11.10 9.98
C HIS A 48 7.31 11.76 8.61
N ASP A 49 8.25 11.56 7.69
CA ASP A 49 8.23 12.18 6.35
C ASP A 49 7.48 11.33 5.31
N GLY A 50 7.11 10.10 5.68
CA GLY A 50 6.40 9.15 4.82
C GLY A 50 7.30 8.45 3.80
N ILE A 51 6.75 7.43 3.14
CA ILE A 51 7.53 6.62 2.20
C ILE A 51 7.64 7.26 0.81
N HIS A 52 8.85 7.46 0.31
CA HIS A 52 9.12 7.89 -1.05
C HIS A 52 9.63 6.72 -1.90
N GLU A 53 9.51 6.84 -3.22
CA GLU A 53 9.96 5.81 -4.16
C GLU A 53 11.43 5.45 -4.00
N HIS A 54 12.29 6.44 -3.74
CA HIS A 54 13.73 6.21 -3.58
C HIS A 54 14.05 5.26 -2.43
N HIS A 55 13.21 5.19 -1.38
CA HIS A 55 13.38 4.23 -0.30
C HIS A 55 13.21 2.78 -0.78
N LEU A 56 12.27 2.54 -1.71
CA LEU A 56 12.04 1.23 -2.31
C LEU A 56 13.07 0.93 -3.41
N ALA A 57 13.41 1.92 -4.23
CA ALA A 57 14.42 1.78 -5.28
C ALA A 57 15.82 1.43 -4.74
N ALA A 58 16.11 1.79 -3.49
CA ALA A 58 17.35 1.45 -2.81
C ALA A 58 17.40 0.00 -2.28
N LEU A 59 16.28 -0.73 -2.31
CA LEU A 59 16.25 -2.10 -1.79
C LEU A 59 17.05 -3.06 -2.69
N PRO A 60 17.82 -3.98 -2.10
CA PRO A 60 18.60 -4.94 -2.89
C PRO A 60 17.68 -5.86 -3.68
N ARG A 61 18.04 -6.10 -4.96
CA ARG A 61 17.30 -6.98 -5.88
C ARG A 61 15.86 -6.53 -6.11
N LEU A 62 15.61 -5.23 -6.08
CA LEU A 62 14.35 -4.62 -6.50
C LEU A 62 14.65 -3.51 -7.50
N ARG A 63 13.98 -3.55 -8.65
CA ARG A 63 14.10 -2.53 -9.69
C ARG A 63 12.72 -2.02 -10.07
N ILE A 64 12.59 -0.70 -10.13
CA ILE A 64 11.35 -0.01 -10.48
C ILE A 64 11.51 0.52 -11.91
N VAL A 65 10.59 0.18 -12.80
CA VAL A 65 10.58 0.64 -14.20
C VAL A 65 9.24 1.28 -14.53
N ARG A 66 9.25 2.17 -15.53
CA ARG A 66 8.05 2.85 -16.03
C ARG A 66 7.93 2.61 -17.51
N GLU A 67 6.81 2.05 -17.91
CA GLU A 67 6.58 1.62 -19.29
C GLU A 67 5.12 1.86 -19.67
N PRO A 68 4.78 1.95 -20.97
CA PRO A 68 3.39 1.91 -21.42
C PRO A 68 2.78 0.56 -21.07
N LEU A 69 1.81 0.55 -20.15
CA LEU A 69 1.13 -0.68 -19.70
C LEU A 69 -0.38 -0.60 -19.93
N PRO A 70 -1.05 -1.73 -20.22
CA PRO A 70 -2.52 -1.79 -20.26
C PRO A 70 -3.15 -1.77 -18.85
N THR A 71 -2.37 -2.08 -17.82
CA THR A 71 -2.74 -2.01 -16.41
C THR A 71 -2.00 -0.86 -15.72
N SER A 72 -2.26 -0.62 -14.44
CA SER A 72 -1.52 0.40 -13.68
C SER A 72 -0.12 -0.03 -13.25
N GLY A 73 0.09 -1.32 -13.12
CA GLY A 73 1.38 -1.91 -12.82
C GLY A 73 1.29 -3.42 -12.78
N LEU A 74 2.45 -4.03 -12.60
CA LEU A 74 2.63 -5.46 -12.36
C LEU A 74 4.01 -5.69 -11.71
N SER A 75 4.18 -6.85 -11.09
CA SER A 75 5.45 -7.28 -10.54
C SER A 75 5.82 -8.71 -10.96
N TYR A 76 7.11 -8.94 -11.18
CA TYR A 76 7.62 -10.27 -11.55
C TYR A 76 9.11 -10.44 -11.18
N TRP A 77 9.54 -11.69 -11.07
CA TRP A 77 10.95 -12.04 -10.89
C TRP A 77 11.59 -12.32 -12.25
N ASN A 78 12.71 -11.67 -12.57
CA ASN A 78 13.40 -11.86 -13.85
C ASN A 78 14.53 -12.90 -13.82
N GLY A 79 14.67 -13.65 -12.72
CA GLY A 79 15.79 -14.58 -12.48
C GLY A 79 16.88 -14.01 -11.58
N ARG A 80 16.98 -12.68 -11.44
CA ARG A 80 18.02 -11.99 -10.67
C ARG A 80 17.46 -11.02 -9.62
N GLU A 81 16.41 -10.30 -9.99
CA GLU A 81 15.79 -9.26 -9.16
C GLU A 81 14.27 -9.18 -9.42
N TRP A 82 13.57 -8.60 -8.45
CA TRP A 82 12.17 -8.24 -8.60
C TRP A 82 12.05 -6.99 -9.46
N ILE A 83 11.18 -7.05 -10.46
CA ILE A 83 10.80 -5.91 -11.27
C ILE A 83 9.40 -5.48 -10.84
N ILE A 84 9.25 -4.20 -10.50
CA ILE A 84 7.94 -3.55 -10.42
C ILE A 84 7.84 -2.62 -11.63
N ALA A 85 6.95 -2.94 -12.56
CA ALA A 85 6.65 -2.11 -13.70
C ALA A 85 5.42 -1.25 -13.39
N LEU A 86 5.54 0.05 -13.56
CA LEU A 86 4.47 1.02 -13.34
C LEU A 86 4.05 1.64 -14.66
N ASN A 87 2.76 1.90 -14.82
CA ASN A 87 2.26 2.56 -16.01
C ASN A 87 2.78 4.00 -16.08
N GLU A 88 3.53 4.33 -17.12
CA GLU A 88 4.14 5.65 -17.26
C GLU A 88 3.12 6.79 -17.41
N SER A 89 1.91 6.46 -17.90
CA SER A 89 0.80 7.40 -18.11
C SER A 89 0.06 7.75 -16.83
N ASP A 90 0.21 6.95 -15.76
CA ASP A 90 -0.41 7.20 -14.48
C ASP A 90 0.26 8.36 -13.74
N GLY A 91 -0.52 9.16 -13.02
CA GLY A 91 0.00 10.28 -12.22
C GLY A 91 0.83 9.79 -11.01
N THR A 92 1.70 10.65 -10.48
CA THR A 92 2.67 10.27 -9.42
C THR A 92 2.03 9.65 -8.19
N ALA A 93 0.89 10.18 -7.72
CA ALA A 93 0.17 9.63 -6.57
C ALA A 93 -0.35 8.21 -6.85
N ARG A 94 -0.81 7.95 -8.08
CA ARG A 94 -1.25 6.61 -8.52
C ARG A 94 -0.06 5.66 -8.64
N GLN A 95 1.04 6.10 -9.26
CA GLN A 95 2.26 5.31 -9.35
C GLN A 95 2.80 4.92 -7.96
N ARG A 96 2.80 5.86 -7.00
CA ARG A 96 3.24 5.60 -5.62
C ARG A 96 2.35 4.58 -4.90
N PHE A 97 1.03 4.66 -5.09
CA PHE A 97 0.10 3.66 -4.56
C PHE A 97 0.32 2.29 -5.20
N THR A 98 0.38 2.23 -6.53
CA THR A 98 0.61 0.99 -7.29
C THR A 98 1.95 0.35 -6.91
N LEU A 99 3.01 1.13 -6.75
CA LEU A 99 4.32 0.65 -6.31
C LEU A 99 4.23 -0.13 -4.98
N LEU A 100 3.50 0.41 -4.00
CA LEU A 100 3.32 -0.25 -2.70
C LEU A 100 2.41 -1.46 -2.79
N HIS A 101 1.37 -1.39 -3.63
CA HIS A 101 0.48 -2.51 -3.93
C HIS A 101 1.27 -3.69 -4.53
N GLU A 102 2.05 -3.47 -5.57
CA GLU A 102 2.90 -4.49 -6.19
C GLU A 102 3.98 -5.00 -5.22
N PHE A 103 4.52 -4.11 -4.38
CA PHE A 103 5.49 -4.53 -3.36
C PHE A 103 4.86 -5.49 -2.34
N LYS A 104 3.58 -5.34 -1.99
CA LYS A 104 2.86 -6.30 -1.13
C LYS A 104 2.75 -7.68 -1.78
N HIS A 105 2.45 -7.75 -3.07
CA HIS A 105 2.48 -9.01 -3.82
C HIS A 105 3.86 -9.68 -3.77
N ILE A 106 4.94 -8.90 -3.88
CA ILE A 106 6.31 -9.40 -3.73
C ILE A 106 6.58 -9.91 -2.31
N ILE A 107 6.14 -9.18 -1.28
CA ILE A 107 6.32 -9.60 0.12
C ILE A 107 5.66 -10.98 0.32
N ASP A 108 4.43 -11.15 -0.15
CA ASP A 108 3.62 -12.35 0.09
C ASP A 108 3.88 -13.51 -0.88
N HIS A 109 4.71 -13.28 -1.90
CA HIS A 109 5.07 -14.29 -2.87
C HIS A 109 5.54 -15.59 -2.18
N GLY A 110 4.91 -16.71 -2.54
CA GLY A 110 5.15 -18.04 -1.95
C GLY A 110 4.30 -18.37 -0.71
N ALA A 111 3.55 -17.40 -0.17
CA ALA A 111 2.61 -17.62 0.94
C ALA A 111 1.13 -17.41 0.54
N HIS A 112 0.86 -17.14 -0.74
CA HIS A 112 -0.46 -16.74 -1.26
C HIS A 112 -1.60 -17.66 -0.79
N HIS A 113 -1.48 -18.97 -0.98
CA HIS A 113 -2.50 -19.96 -0.59
C HIS A 113 -2.74 -20.09 0.92
N ARG A 114 -1.83 -19.59 1.77
CA ARG A 114 -2.02 -19.56 3.23
C ARG A 114 -2.67 -18.27 3.69
N LEU A 115 -2.36 -17.17 3.01
CA LEU A 115 -2.83 -15.83 3.36
C LEU A 115 -4.22 -15.51 2.80
N TYR A 116 -4.56 -16.09 1.65
CA TYR A 116 -5.73 -15.68 0.87
C TYR A 116 -6.56 -16.87 0.42
N ALA A 117 -7.87 -16.79 0.61
CA ALA A 117 -8.83 -17.73 0.04
C ALA A 117 -9.13 -17.45 -1.45
N SER A 118 -8.85 -16.24 -1.92
CA SER A 118 -9.05 -15.84 -3.31
C SER A 118 -8.13 -14.69 -3.75
N GLU A 119 -7.93 -14.53 -5.05
CA GLU A 119 -7.23 -13.37 -5.64
C GLU A 119 -7.86 -12.04 -5.20
N TRP A 120 -9.18 -12.02 -4.99
CA TRP A 120 -9.88 -10.83 -4.54
C TRP A 120 -9.45 -10.39 -3.13
N GLU A 121 -9.14 -11.34 -2.25
CA GLU A 121 -8.60 -11.02 -0.91
C GLU A 121 -7.16 -10.52 -1.00
N ALA A 122 -6.35 -11.13 -1.86
CA ALA A 122 -4.97 -10.70 -2.10
C ALA A 122 -4.90 -9.24 -2.58
N GLU A 123 -5.72 -8.90 -3.57
CA GLU A 123 -5.88 -7.54 -4.08
C GLU A 123 -6.28 -6.54 -2.99
N ARG A 124 -7.20 -6.94 -2.09
CA ARG A 124 -7.62 -6.07 -0.99
C ARG A 124 -6.56 -5.90 0.08
N ALA A 125 -5.77 -6.94 0.35
CA ALA A 125 -4.66 -6.84 1.29
C ALA A 125 -3.51 -6.00 0.72
N ALA A 126 -3.27 -6.06 -0.59
CA ALA A 126 -2.36 -5.17 -1.30
C ALA A 126 -2.81 -3.70 -1.25
N ASP A 127 -4.08 -3.43 -1.54
CA ASP A 127 -4.67 -2.09 -1.40
C ASP A 127 -4.58 -1.58 0.07
N TYR A 128 -4.87 -2.47 1.04
CA TYR A 128 -4.81 -2.13 2.46
C TYR A 128 -3.38 -1.85 2.93
N PHE A 129 -2.41 -2.67 2.53
CA PHE A 129 -0.98 -2.44 2.81
C PHE A 129 -0.50 -1.09 2.26
N ALA A 130 -0.83 -0.78 1.01
CA ALA A 130 -0.47 0.49 0.38
C ALA A 130 -1.07 1.68 1.17
N ALA A 131 -2.35 1.59 1.55
CA ALA A 131 -3.00 2.61 2.37
C ALA A 131 -2.35 2.77 3.76
N CYS A 132 -2.03 1.67 4.44
CA CYS A 132 -1.34 1.68 5.74
C CYS A 132 0.04 2.31 5.66
N THR A 133 0.77 2.07 4.56
CA THR A 133 2.12 2.59 4.39
C THR A 133 2.12 4.08 4.02
N LEU A 134 1.15 4.52 3.21
CA LEU A 134 1.01 5.94 2.84
C LEU A 134 0.40 6.79 3.95
N MET A 135 -0.49 6.21 4.74
CA MET A 135 -1.23 6.88 5.82
C MET A 135 -1.12 6.06 7.12
N PRO A 136 0.05 6.08 7.78
CA PRO A 136 0.27 5.32 9.00
C PRO A 136 -0.71 5.78 10.08
N LYS A 137 -1.30 4.84 10.82
CA LYS A 137 -2.35 5.16 11.81
C LYS A 137 -1.89 6.18 12.87
N PRO A 138 -0.67 6.11 13.45
CA PRO A 138 -0.21 7.11 14.41
C PRO A 138 -0.14 8.52 13.81
N GLU A 139 0.41 8.61 12.59
CA GLU A 139 0.59 9.89 11.90
C GLU A 139 -0.76 10.48 11.44
N LEU A 140 -1.64 9.65 10.88
CA LEU A 140 -3.01 10.05 10.55
C LEU A 140 -3.74 10.59 11.77
N LYS A 141 -3.65 9.91 12.91
CA LYS A 141 -4.23 10.39 14.17
C LYS A 141 -3.65 11.72 14.60
N ARG A 142 -2.32 11.87 14.56
CA ARG A 142 -1.62 13.11 14.94
C ARG A 142 -2.10 14.30 14.10
N VAL A 143 -2.13 14.15 12.78
CA VAL A 143 -2.54 15.21 11.84
C VAL A 143 -4.04 15.50 12.02
N PHE A 144 -4.87 14.47 12.12
CA PHE A 144 -6.32 14.61 12.26
C PHE A 144 -6.72 15.33 13.55
N CYS A 145 -6.07 15.01 14.66
CA CYS A 145 -6.42 15.59 15.97
C CYS A 145 -5.77 16.96 16.22
N ASN A 146 -4.56 17.20 15.71
CA ASN A 146 -3.77 18.37 16.11
C ASN A 146 -3.59 19.41 14.99
N ILE A 147 -3.85 19.06 13.73
CA ILE A 147 -3.60 19.95 12.58
C ILE A 147 -4.90 20.26 11.85
N THR A 148 -5.59 19.24 11.31
CA THR A 148 -6.80 19.46 10.51
C THR A 148 -7.63 18.20 10.34
N GLN A 149 -8.95 18.35 10.36
CA GLN A 149 -9.92 17.31 10.01
C GLN A 149 -10.46 17.46 8.58
N ARG A 150 -10.01 18.49 7.84
CA ARG A 150 -10.43 18.73 6.46
C ARG A 150 -9.84 17.68 5.53
N ILE A 151 -10.71 16.94 4.84
CA ILE A 151 -10.34 15.81 3.97
C ILE A 151 -9.39 16.25 2.83
N ASP A 152 -9.60 17.44 2.25
CA ASP A 152 -8.73 18.00 1.21
C ASP A 152 -7.33 18.33 1.72
N GLN A 153 -7.21 18.84 2.94
CA GLN A 153 -5.92 19.15 3.55
C GLN A 153 -5.17 17.88 3.97
N LEU A 154 -5.88 16.89 4.52
CA LEU A 154 -5.33 15.57 4.82
C LEU A 154 -4.83 14.86 3.55
N ALA A 155 -5.61 14.91 2.47
CA ALA A 155 -5.24 14.32 1.18
C ALA A 155 -3.95 14.97 0.64
N THR A 156 -3.84 16.28 0.77
CA THR A 156 -2.64 17.04 0.39
C THR A 156 -1.45 16.63 1.27
N TYR A 157 -1.64 16.53 2.58
CA TYR A 157 -0.59 16.15 3.54
C TYR A 157 0.01 14.77 3.25
N PHE A 158 -0.84 13.76 3.02
CA PHE A 158 -0.38 12.39 2.75
C PHE A 158 -0.02 12.14 1.27
N GLY A 159 -0.36 13.07 0.37
CA GLY A 159 -0.15 12.93 -1.07
C GLY A 159 -1.02 11.82 -1.69
N VAL A 160 -2.29 11.75 -1.30
CA VAL A 160 -3.26 10.72 -1.71
C VAL A 160 -4.59 11.35 -2.16
N SER A 161 -5.59 10.55 -2.58
CA SER A 161 -6.94 11.08 -2.78
C SER A 161 -7.64 11.42 -1.48
N GLN A 162 -8.57 12.37 -1.56
CA GLN A 162 -9.61 12.56 -0.55
C GLN A 162 -10.38 11.26 -0.25
N GLN A 163 -10.64 10.42 -1.25
CA GLN A 163 -11.31 9.15 -1.02
C GLN A 163 -10.44 8.13 -0.27
N ALA A 164 -9.13 8.08 -0.54
CA ALA A 164 -8.22 7.25 0.24
C ALA A 164 -8.19 7.70 1.72
N ILE A 165 -8.21 9.02 1.97
CA ILE A 165 -8.35 9.56 3.34
C ILE A 165 -9.65 9.08 4.00
N ARG A 166 -10.81 9.25 3.35
CA ARG A 166 -12.09 8.83 3.93
C ARG A 166 -12.07 7.36 4.36
N VAL A 167 -11.63 6.49 3.47
CA VAL A 167 -11.57 5.06 3.77
C VAL A 167 -10.53 4.75 4.84
N ARG A 168 -9.39 5.44 4.87
CA ARG A 168 -8.41 5.22 5.94
C ARG A 168 -8.93 5.72 7.30
N LEU A 169 -9.67 6.82 7.35
CA LEU A 169 -10.32 7.31 8.58
C LEU A 169 -11.35 6.30 9.09
N GLU A 170 -12.17 5.72 8.20
CA GLU A 170 -13.11 4.64 8.55
C GLU A 170 -12.36 3.39 9.07
N GLN A 171 -11.33 2.94 8.36
CA GLN A 171 -10.51 1.78 8.75
C GLN A 171 -9.82 1.95 10.11
N THR A 172 -9.50 3.18 10.48
CA THR A 172 -8.84 3.49 11.75
C THR A 172 -9.81 3.84 12.89
N GLY A 173 -11.11 3.89 12.60
CA GLY A 173 -12.16 4.25 13.56
C GLY A 173 -12.13 5.72 13.98
N LEU A 174 -11.53 6.60 13.17
CA LEU A 174 -11.49 8.04 13.43
C LEU A 174 -12.77 8.77 13.00
N VAL A 175 -13.56 8.14 12.13
CA VAL A 175 -14.90 8.59 11.74
C VAL A 175 -15.85 7.40 11.75
N ASP A 176 -17.09 7.62 12.18
CA ASP A 176 -18.12 6.58 12.17
C ASP A 176 -18.52 6.21 10.74
N SER A 177 -18.66 4.91 10.47
CA SER A 177 -19.08 4.40 9.16
C SER A 177 -20.51 4.79 8.78
N GLU A 178 -21.33 5.24 9.73
CA GLU A 178 -22.73 5.63 9.48
C GLU A 178 -22.85 7.02 8.84
N LYS A 179 -21.84 7.88 8.97
CA LYS A 179 -21.86 9.24 8.37
C LYS A 179 -21.30 9.28 6.94
N PHE A 180 -20.58 8.25 6.53
CA PHE A 180 -20.07 8.09 5.16
C PHE A 180 -20.64 6.81 4.56
N THR A 181 -21.70 6.94 3.76
CA THR A 181 -22.31 5.84 3.02
C THR A 181 -21.23 5.06 2.25
N ARG A 182 -20.91 3.84 2.72
CA ARG A 182 -19.95 2.84 2.20
C ARG A 182 -19.47 3.05 0.75
N GLN A 183 -18.63 4.04 0.50
CA GLN A 183 -17.94 4.20 -0.77
C GLN A 183 -16.49 3.76 -0.55
N ARG A 184 -16.10 2.65 -1.21
CA ARG A 184 -14.72 2.11 -1.13
C ARG A 184 -13.68 3.18 -1.47
N CYS A 185 -12.40 2.91 -1.16
CA CYS A 185 -11.28 3.68 -1.70
C CYS A 185 -11.54 3.86 -3.20
N ALA A 186 -11.61 5.10 -3.66
CA ALA A 186 -11.65 5.35 -5.08
C ALA A 186 -10.25 5.05 -5.55
N ARG A 187 -10.13 3.99 -6.35
CA ARG A 187 -8.88 3.70 -7.03
C ARG A 187 -8.57 4.96 -7.85
N PRO A 188 -7.32 5.45 -7.82
CA PRO A 188 -6.93 6.43 -8.81
C PRO A 188 -7.31 5.86 -10.20
N ILE A 189 -7.59 6.71 -11.17
CA ILE A 189 -7.75 6.26 -12.56
C ILE A 189 -6.64 6.86 -13.39
N SER A 190 -6.32 6.27 -14.53
CA SER A 190 -5.33 6.88 -15.42
C SER A 190 -5.75 8.32 -15.71
N THR A 191 -4.85 9.24 -15.39
CA THR A 191 -5.00 10.67 -15.65
C THR A 191 -3.71 11.20 -16.23
N PRO A 192 -3.78 11.98 -17.31
CA PRO A 192 -2.58 12.58 -17.89
C PRO A 192 -1.80 13.38 -16.84
N ARG A 193 -0.46 13.36 -16.91
CA ARG A 193 0.45 13.98 -15.92
C ARG A 193 0.23 15.47 -15.68
N TRP A 194 -0.40 16.17 -16.61
CA TRP A 194 -0.70 17.61 -16.57
C TRP A 194 -2.06 17.94 -15.93
N GLN A 195 -2.81 16.93 -15.50
CA GLN A 195 -4.08 17.09 -14.79
C GLN A 195 -4.00 16.55 -13.36
N ALA A 196 -4.81 17.11 -12.47
CA ALA A 196 -4.97 16.56 -11.12
C ALA A 196 -5.47 15.10 -11.19
N GLN A 197 -4.86 14.23 -10.37
CA GLN A 197 -5.20 12.82 -10.30
C GLN A 197 -6.71 12.65 -10.05
N ARG A 198 -7.39 11.94 -10.95
CA ARG A 198 -8.81 11.60 -10.80
C ARG A 198 -8.93 10.21 -10.19
N PHE A 199 -10.08 9.94 -9.58
CA PHE A 199 -10.34 8.69 -8.88
C PHE A 199 -11.73 8.18 -9.25
N ARG A 200 -11.89 6.86 -9.39
CA ARG A 200 -13.20 6.22 -9.65
C ARG A 200 -13.57 5.34 -8.47
N THR A 201 -14.76 5.57 -7.93
CA THR A 201 -15.38 4.68 -6.95
C THR A 201 -15.79 3.39 -7.65
N VAL A 202 -15.36 2.23 -7.13
CA VAL A 202 -15.79 0.94 -7.66
C VAL A 202 -17.28 0.76 -7.34
N GLN A 203 -18.15 0.87 -8.35
CA GLN A 203 -19.57 0.57 -8.22
C GLN A 203 -19.74 -0.94 -8.07
N MET A 204 -20.43 -1.39 -7.02
CA MET A 204 -20.94 -2.75 -7.00
C MET A 204 -22.01 -2.85 -8.08
N LYS A 205 -21.87 -3.81 -9.03
CA LYS A 205 -23.06 -4.33 -9.69
C LYS A 205 -23.92 -4.90 -8.57
N GLY A 206 -25.10 -4.31 -8.36
CA GLY A 206 -25.97 -4.65 -7.26
C GLY A 206 -26.24 -6.16 -7.22
N SER A 207 -26.23 -6.73 -6.02
CA SER A 207 -27.15 -7.82 -5.73
C SER A 207 -28.54 -7.30 -6.07
N THR A 208 -29.08 -7.77 -7.18
CA THR A 208 -30.51 -7.76 -7.42
C THR A 208 -31.16 -8.50 -6.25
N ALA A 209 -32.21 -7.88 -5.73
CA ALA A 209 -33.06 -8.38 -4.65
C ALA A 209 -33.58 -9.79 -4.92
#